data_AF-A0A354GTJ4-F1
#
_entry.id   AF-A0A354GTJ4-F1
#
_cell.length_a   1.000
_cell.length_b   1.000
_cell.length_c   1.000
_cell.angle_alpha   90.00
_cell.angle_beta   90.00
_cell.angle_gamma   90.00
#
_symmetry.space_group_name_H-M   'P 1'
#
loop_
_entity.id
_entity.type
_entity.pdbx_description
1 polymer ?
#
loop_
_entity_poly.entity_id
_entity_poly.type
_entity_poly.pdbx_seq_one_letter_code
_entity_poly.pdbx_strand_id
1 'polypeptide(L)'
;MMCRHCQRVRSNRPRGLCWSCYYKPGVREKYPSTSKYARRGVSDFNGHPAVAARPTGAAPGTPEKVAVLEERARLGLSLWHPYDAPMDVESRKLGVA
;
A
#
# COMPACT_ATOMS: atom_id res chain seq x y z
N MET A 1 0.23 28.85 -11.98
CA MET A 1 0.08 28.11 -13.25
C MET A 1 -1.41 27.98 -13.60
N MET A 2 -1.73 27.58 -14.83
CA MET A 2 -3.12 27.31 -15.23
C MET A 2 -3.54 25.89 -14.83
N CYS A 3 -4.85 25.67 -14.65
CA CYS A 3 -5.40 24.36 -14.33
C CYS A 3 -5.03 23.34 -15.42
N ARG A 4 -4.34 22.26 -15.03
CA ARG A 4 -3.87 21.21 -15.96
C ARG A 4 -4.99 20.49 -16.70
N HIS A 5 -6.22 20.50 -16.19
CA HIS A 5 -7.36 19.85 -16.81
C HIS A 5 -8.14 20.75 -17.75
N CYS A 6 -8.62 21.90 -17.28
CA CYS A 6 -9.48 22.77 -18.09
C CYS A 6 -8.73 23.90 -18.79
N GLN A 7 -7.53 24.27 -18.32
CA GLN A 7 -6.72 25.39 -18.81
C GLN A 7 -7.43 26.77 -18.84
N ARG A 8 -8.64 26.89 -18.27
CA ARG A 8 -9.46 28.12 -18.29
C ARG A 8 -9.21 29.07 -17.12
N VAL A 9 -8.79 28.52 -15.98
CA VAL A 9 -8.59 29.27 -14.73
C VAL A 9 -7.26 28.92 -14.10
N ARG A 10 -6.75 29.79 -13.21
CA ARG A 10 -5.54 29.52 -12.43
C ARG A 10 -5.75 28.30 -11.53
N SER A 11 -4.73 27.46 -11.43
CA SER A 11 -4.72 26.34 -10.50
C SER A 11 -4.67 26.85 -9.07
N ASN A 12 -5.55 26.36 -8.20
CA ASN A 12 -5.61 26.69 -6.77
C ASN A 12 -5.70 25.46 -5.86
N ARG A 13 -5.52 24.25 -6.42
CA ARG A 13 -5.57 22.97 -5.71
C ARG A 13 -4.35 22.10 -6.03
N PRO A 14 -4.02 21.12 -5.17
CA PRO A 14 -2.98 20.14 -5.45
C PRO A 14 -3.17 19.46 -6.80
N ARG A 15 -2.07 18.90 -7.33
CA ARG A 15 -1.99 18.30 -8.69
C ARG A 15 -2.08 19.32 -9.83
N GLY A 16 -2.06 20.63 -9.54
CA GLY A 16 -2.14 21.69 -10.54
C GLY A 16 -3.55 21.88 -11.10
N LEU A 17 -4.58 21.66 -10.29
CA LEU A 17 -5.99 21.74 -10.71
C LEU A 17 -6.68 22.97 -10.12
N CYS A 18 -7.82 23.37 -10.70
CA CYS A 18 -8.74 24.30 -10.06
C CYS A 18 -9.74 23.55 -9.17
N TRP A 19 -10.46 24.28 -8.32
CA TRP A 19 -11.45 23.73 -7.39
C TRP A 19 -12.47 22.81 -8.09
N SER A 20 -13.10 23.27 -9.17
CA SER A 20 -14.10 22.48 -9.91
C SER A 20 -13.52 21.21 -10.52
N CYS A 21 -12.33 21.28 -11.12
CA CYS A 21 -11.67 20.10 -11.69
C CYS A 21 -11.15 19.14 -10.61
N TYR A 22 -10.77 19.64 -9.44
CA TYR A 22 -10.27 18.79 -8.36
C TYR A 22 -11.35 17.88 -7.76
N TYR A 23 -12.60 18.36 -7.67
CA TYR A 23 -13.71 17.58 -7.14
C TYR A 23 -14.56 16.88 -8.21
N LYS A 24 -14.27 17.12 -9.50
CA LYS A 24 -14.95 16.41 -10.58
C LYS A 24 -14.58 14.92 -10.55
N PRO A 25 -15.57 14.00 -10.44
CA PRO A 25 -15.30 12.56 -10.42
C PRO A 25 -14.46 12.12 -11.63
N GLY A 26 -13.43 11.31 -11.39
CA GLY A 26 -12.55 10.77 -12.42
C GLY A 26 -11.55 11.77 -13.01
N VAL A 27 -11.59 13.05 -12.65
CA VAL A 27 -10.58 14.03 -13.10
C VAL A 27 -9.37 13.98 -12.19
N ARG A 28 -9.57 14.01 -10.87
CA ARG A 28 -8.48 14.03 -9.87
C ARG A 28 -7.56 12.82 -10.01
N GLU A 29 -8.13 11.67 -10.34
CA GLU A 29 -7.44 10.38 -10.48
C GLU A 29 -6.50 10.36 -11.69
N LYS A 30 -6.76 11.17 -12.73
CA LYS A 30 -5.89 11.30 -13.92
C LYS A 30 -4.60 12.07 -13.64
N TYR A 31 -4.50 12.76 -12.51
CA TYR A 31 -3.35 13.58 -12.15
C TYR A 31 -2.71 13.02 -10.88
N PRO A 32 -1.61 12.25 -10.99
CA PRO A 32 -0.93 11.70 -9.82
C PRO A 32 -0.44 12.82 -8.90
N SER A 33 -0.39 12.53 -7.60
CA SER A 33 0.14 13.47 -6.62
C SER A 33 1.65 13.65 -6.81
N THR A 34 2.10 14.90 -6.94
CA THR A 34 3.52 15.25 -7.14
C THR A 34 4.25 15.58 -5.84
N SER A 35 3.57 15.53 -4.69
CA SER A 35 4.19 15.83 -3.39
C SER A 35 5.14 14.71 -2.97
N LYS A 36 6.29 15.07 -2.39
CA LYS A 36 7.20 14.10 -1.76
C LYS A 36 6.56 13.36 -0.56
N TYR A 37 5.53 13.95 0.04
CA TYR A 37 4.75 13.37 1.14
C TYR A 37 3.53 12.57 0.66
N ALA A 38 3.33 12.42 -0.65
CA ALA A 38 2.24 11.62 -1.16
C ALA A 38 2.49 10.14 -0.83
N ARG A 39 1.47 9.47 -0.28
CA ARG A 39 1.47 8.01 -0.15
C ARG A 39 1.56 7.40 -1.55
N ARG A 40 2.54 6.52 -1.75
CA ARG A 40 2.82 5.78 -2.99
C ARG A 40 2.94 4.30 -2.65
N GLY A 41 2.61 3.43 -3.60
CA GLY A 41 2.64 1.98 -3.41
C GLY A 41 1.32 1.41 -2.89
N VAL A 42 1.36 0.13 -2.49
CA VAL A 42 0.22 -0.58 -1.90
C VAL A 42 -0.02 -0.02 -0.50
N SER A 43 -1.30 0.20 -0.17
CA SER A 43 -1.67 0.65 1.18
C SER A 43 -1.24 -0.40 2.21
N ASP A 44 -0.84 0.03 3.40
CA ASP A 44 -0.65 -0.83 4.58
C ASP A 44 -1.98 -1.20 5.25
N PHE A 45 -3.10 -0.68 4.71
CA PHE A 45 -4.47 -0.87 5.18
C PHE A 45 -4.74 -0.42 6.63
N ASN A 46 -3.78 0.30 7.26
CA ASN A 46 -3.83 0.87 8.62
C ASN A 46 -5.02 0.37 9.47
N GLY A 47 -4.80 -0.64 10.32
CA GLY A 47 -5.87 -1.19 11.17
C GLY A 47 -5.64 -2.66 11.51
N HIS A 48 -6.73 -3.43 11.63
CA HIS A 48 -6.75 -4.88 11.85
C HIS A 48 -7.18 -5.62 10.58
N PRO A 49 -6.32 -5.70 9.53
CA PRO A 49 -6.66 -6.43 8.32
C PRO A 49 -6.86 -7.92 8.63
N ALA A 50 -7.67 -8.59 7.84
CA ALA A 50 -7.93 -10.02 8.01
C ALA A 50 -6.61 -10.80 7.90
N VAL A 51 -6.42 -11.74 8.83
CA VAL A 51 -5.29 -12.67 8.78
C VAL A 51 -5.49 -13.60 7.59
N ALA A 52 -4.41 -13.90 6.85
CA ALA A 52 -4.46 -14.82 5.74
C ALA A 52 -4.98 -16.19 6.18
N ALA A 53 -5.76 -16.88 5.35
CA ALA A 53 -6.37 -18.17 5.74
C ALA A 53 -5.34 -19.29 6.02
N ARG A 54 -4.11 -19.16 5.50
CA ARG A 54 -3.04 -20.14 5.68
C ARG A 54 -1.70 -19.46 6.00
N PRO A 55 -0.87 -20.05 6.88
CA PRO A 55 0.51 -19.64 7.06
C PRO A 55 1.35 -19.93 5.82
N THR A 56 2.52 -19.31 5.74
CA THR A 56 3.57 -19.68 4.79
C THR A 56 4.73 -20.37 5.51
N GLY A 57 5.23 -21.44 4.90
CA GLY A 57 6.47 -22.11 5.31
C GLY A 57 7.74 -21.47 4.73
N ALA A 58 7.61 -20.42 3.91
CA ALA A 58 8.76 -19.72 3.36
C ALA A 58 9.54 -19.02 4.48
N ALA A 59 10.85 -19.25 4.53
CA ALA A 59 11.70 -18.73 5.59
C ALA A 59 11.86 -17.19 5.46
N PRO A 60 12.00 -16.47 6.57
CA PRO A 60 12.26 -15.03 6.53
C PRO A 60 13.54 -14.70 5.75
N GLY A 61 13.48 -13.63 4.95
CA GLY A 61 14.58 -13.20 4.08
C GLY A 61 14.67 -13.90 2.72
N THR A 62 13.87 -14.95 2.46
CA THR A 62 13.89 -15.60 1.14
C THR A 62 12.98 -14.91 0.12
N PRO A 63 13.29 -15.00 -1.19
CA PRO A 63 12.42 -14.46 -2.24
C PRO A 63 10.99 -15.01 -2.20
N GLU A 64 10.83 -16.28 -1.82
CA GLU A 64 9.51 -16.93 -1.71
C GLU A 64 8.67 -16.28 -0.61
N LYS A 65 9.28 -15.88 0.51
CA LYS A 65 8.59 -15.15 1.58
C LYS A 65 8.16 -13.78 1.08
N VAL A 66 9.04 -13.06 0.38
CA VAL A 66 8.71 -11.74 -0.20
C VAL A 66 7.52 -11.85 -1.15
N ALA A 67 7.49 -12.84 -2.04
CA ALA A 67 6.37 -13.05 -2.96
C ALA A 67 5.04 -13.29 -2.23
N VAL A 68 5.03 -14.04 -1.12
CA VAL A 68 3.83 -14.23 -0.29
C VAL A 68 3.37 -12.91 0.35
N LEU A 69 4.31 -12.12 0.87
CA LEU A 69 4.00 -10.83 1.50
C LEU A 69 3.45 -9.82 0.49
N GLU A 70 3.99 -9.79 -0.73
CA GLU A 70 3.49 -8.96 -1.83
C GLU A 70 2.05 -9.32 -2.22
N GLU A 71 1.74 -10.61 -2.30
CA GLU A 71 0.37 -11.05 -2.60
C GLU A 71 -0.59 -10.72 -1.45
N ARG A 72 -0.20 -10.93 -0.19
CA ARG A 72 -1.01 -10.53 0.97
C ARG A 72 -1.27 -9.02 0.99
N ALA A 73 -0.25 -8.21 0.68
CA ALA A 73 -0.41 -6.76 0.53
C ALA A 73 -1.40 -6.42 -0.58
N ARG A 74 -1.30 -7.07 -1.74
CA ARG A 74 -2.22 -6.85 -2.87
C ARG A 74 -3.67 -7.17 -2.51
N LEU A 75 -3.88 -8.22 -1.70
CA LEU A 75 -5.19 -8.67 -1.24
C LEU A 75 -5.72 -7.89 -0.01
N GLY A 76 -4.93 -7.00 0.58
CA GLY A 76 -5.32 -6.27 1.78
C GLY A 76 -5.42 -7.13 3.05
N LEU A 77 -4.65 -8.22 3.09
CA LEU A 77 -4.52 -9.10 4.23
C LEU A 77 -3.40 -8.63 5.16
N SER A 78 -3.43 -9.11 6.40
CA SER A 78 -2.27 -9.00 7.29
C SER A 78 -1.04 -9.60 6.61
N LEU A 79 0.06 -8.86 6.59
CA LEU A 79 1.34 -9.34 6.06
C LEU A 79 1.83 -10.57 6.83
N TRP A 80 1.63 -10.56 8.15
CA TRP A 80 2.12 -11.59 9.05
C TRP A 80 0.97 -12.48 9.50
N HIS A 81 1.26 -13.79 9.53
CA HIS A 81 0.39 -14.80 10.13
C HIS A 81 1.11 -15.36 11.36
N PRO A 82 0.44 -15.59 12.50
CA PRO A 82 1.08 -16.10 13.72
C PRO A 82 1.85 -17.40 13.50
N TYR A 83 1.33 -18.27 12.63
CA TYR A 83 1.96 -19.56 12.32
C TYR A 83 2.87 -19.54 11.09
N ASP A 84 3.31 -18.38 10.61
CA ASP A 84 4.33 -18.31 9.55
C ASP A 84 5.68 -18.88 10.05
N ALA A 85 6.55 -19.30 9.12
CA ALA A 85 7.89 -19.79 9.48
C ALA A 85 8.68 -18.75 10.32
N PRO A 86 9.30 -19.16 11.45
CA PRO A 86 9.97 -18.25 12.38
C PRO A 86 11.26 -17.65 11.82
N MET A 87 11.66 -16.48 12.35
CA MET A 87 12.83 -15.69 11.95
C MET A 87 14.18 -16.37 12.22
N ASP A 88 14.27 -17.13 13.29
CA ASP A 88 15.52 -17.76 13.72
C ASP A 88 15.28 -19.13 14.37
N VAL A 89 16.37 -19.88 14.52
CA VAL A 89 16.36 -21.25 15.05
C VAL A 89 15.92 -21.27 16.53
N GLU A 90 16.20 -20.22 17.29
CA GLU A 90 15.82 -20.12 18.70
C GLU A 90 14.32 -19.86 18.85
N SER A 91 13.74 -18.98 18.02
CA SER A 91 12.29 -18.80 17.90
C SER A 91 11.58 -20.12 17.58
N ARG A 92 12.18 -20.94 16.69
CA ARG A 92 11.68 -22.28 16.38
C ARG A 92 11.75 -23.24 17.58
N LYS A 93 12.82 -23.18 18.37
CA LYS A 93 13.01 -24.04 19.56
C LYS A 93 12.11 -23.65 20.73
N LEU A 94 11.85 -22.36 20.90
CA LEU A 94 11.07 -21.83 22.02
C LEU A 94 9.56 -22.00 21.85
N GLY A 95 9.09 -22.35 20.65
CA GLY A 95 7.65 -22.48 20.36
C GLY A 95 6.87 -21.17 20.51
N VAL A 96 7.58 -20.04 20.59
CA VAL A 96 7.00 -18.70 20.64
C VAL A 96 6.89 -18.24 19.19
N ALA A 97 5.69 -18.36 18.64
CA ALA A 97 5.28 -17.87 17.33
C ALA A 97 4.29 -16.72 17.51
#